data_AF-A0A1J4TC10-F1
#
_entry.id   AF-A0A1J4TC10-F1
#
_cell.length_a   1.000
_cell.length_b   1.000
_cell.length_c   1.000
_cell.angle_alpha   90.00
_cell.angle_beta   90.00
_cell.angle_gamma   90.00
#
_symmetry.space_group_name_H-M   'P 1'
#
loop_
_entity.id
_entity.type
_entity.pdbx_description
1 polymer ?
#
loop_
_entity_poly.entity_id
_entity_poly.type
_entity_poly.pdbx_seq_one_letter_code
_entity_poly.pdbx_strand_id
1 'polypeptide(L)'
;MSQFQNKITQINVELGFIIINKANLIHFPKGNDSVKITCIFENENEPVQLTYNPKLNRIFGLTGWFRQHNAQAGDFINFEVKEPFKIYKLSFEKGASLPTKTFQTRSTKKGRDIFMFGEPINFRGIIFAPVNEQGVIFLFSKVHEDLGIKIAGIQQSYPDARGMRFNGRGWVEERIEFEYKASDFQTHGHDIEKCDIIVCWINDWQNCPIEIMELKSIIKEISE
;
A
#
# COMPACT_ATOMS: atom_id res chain seq x y z
N MET A 1 -15.46 22.04 -29.34
CA MET A 1 -14.87 21.49 -28.11
C MET A 1 -14.74 19.99 -28.31
N SER A 2 -13.56 19.43 -28.09
CA SER A 2 -13.32 17.99 -28.24
C SER A 2 -13.40 17.33 -26.87
N GLN A 3 -14.08 16.20 -26.78
CA GLN A 3 -14.21 15.44 -25.54
C GLN A 3 -13.73 14.01 -25.75
N PHE A 4 -13.04 13.47 -24.75
CA PHE A 4 -12.61 12.08 -24.76
C PHE A 4 -12.46 11.57 -23.33
N GLN A 5 -12.47 10.25 -23.17
CA GLN A 5 -12.34 9.58 -21.89
C GLN A 5 -11.09 8.70 -21.88
N ASN A 6 -10.37 8.69 -20.76
CA ASN A 6 -9.25 7.78 -20.52
C ASN A 6 -9.48 6.94 -19.27
N LYS A 7 -9.23 5.64 -19.39
CA LYS A 7 -9.29 4.70 -18.27
C LYS A 7 -8.06 4.80 -17.39
N ILE A 8 -8.27 4.82 -16.08
CA ILE A 8 -7.25 4.80 -15.04
C ILE A 8 -6.83 3.35 -14.79
N THR A 9 -5.51 3.12 -14.76
CA THR A 9 -4.90 1.84 -14.41
C THR A 9 -4.28 1.90 -13.02
N GLN A 10 -3.91 0.74 -12.46
CA GLN A 10 -3.31 0.66 -11.12
C GLN A 10 -2.05 1.54 -11.00
N ILE A 11 -1.15 1.44 -11.98
CA ILE A 11 0.09 2.22 -12.00
C ILE A 11 -0.16 3.74 -12.14
N ASN A 12 -1.30 4.15 -12.71
CA ASN A 12 -1.67 5.57 -12.78
C ASN A 12 -1.97 6.13 -11.40
N VAL A 13 -2.75 5.38 -10.61
CA VAL A 13 -3.11 5.76 -9.24
C VAL A 13 -1.86 5.81 -8.36
N GLU A 14 -1.04 4.77 -8.40
CA GLU A 14 0.17 4.63 -7.56
C GLU A 14 1.20 5.75 -7.81
N LEU A 15 1.40 6.12 -9.08
CA LEU A 15 2.45 7.08 -9.47
C LEU A 15 1.92 8.47 -9.83
N GLY A 16 0.61 8.72 -9.70
CA GLY A 16 0.03 10.06 -9.86
C GLY A 16 0.11 10.66 -11.26
N PHE A 17 -0.03 9.84 -12.30
CA PHE A 17 -0.02 10.29 -13.70
C PHE A 17 -1.08 9.56 -14.52
N ILE A 18 -1.44 10.12 -15.68
CA ILE A 18 -2.26 9.42 -16.69
C ILE A 18 -1.54 9.38 -18.03
N ILE A 19 -1.65 8.27 -18.75
CA ILE A 19 -1.18 8.16 -20.14
C ILE A 19 -2.33 8.57 -21.07
N ILE A 20 -2.03 9.43 -22.03
CA ILE A 20 -2.97 9.84 -23.06
C ILE A 20 -2.99 8.83 -24.20
N ASN A 21 -4.19 8.34 -24.52
CA ASN A 21 -4.42 7.45 -25.65
C ASN A 21 -3.94 8.07 -26.96
N LYS A 22 -3.30 7.26 -27.82
CA LYS A 22 -2.69 7.74 -29.09
C LYS A 22 -3.65 8.55 -29.97
N ALA A 23 -4.93 8.17 -30.01
CA ALA A 23 -5.97 8.88 -30.77
C ALA A 23 -6.20 10.33 -30.29
N ASN A 24 -5.94 10.61 -29.01
CA ASN A 24 -6.21 11.90 -28.38
C ASN A 24 -4.97 12.81 -28.33
N LEU A 25 -3.80 12.33 -28.73
CA LEU A 25 -2.54 13.10 -28.73
C LEU A 25 -2.59 14.33 -29.64
N ILE A 26 -3.48 14.35 -30.63
CA ILE A 26 -3.69 15.49 -31.52
C ILE A 26 -4.08 16.76 -30.74
N HIS A 27 -4.69 16.62 -29.57
CA HIS A 27 -5.11 17.72 -28.71
C HIS A 27 -4.00 18.25 -27.80
N PHE A 28 -2.87 17.55 -27.69
CA PHE A 28 -1.78 17.90 -26.77
C PHE A 28 -0.59 18.53 -27.49
N PRO A 29 0.26 19.30 -26.77
CA PRO A 29 1.50 19.81 -27.33
C PRO A 29 2.39 18.67 -27.88
N LYS A 30 3.10 18.94 -28.97
CA LYS A 30 4.09 18.00 -29.52
C LYS A 30 5.49 18.42 -29.08
N GLY A 31 6.42 17.47 -28.97
CA GLY A 31 7.82 17.76 -28.62
C GLY A 31 8.48 16.58 -27.91
N ASN A 32 9.70 16.81 -27.41
CA ASN A 32 10.43 15.84 -26.59
C ASN A 32 10.49 16.23 -25.12
N ASP A 33 10.36 17.53 -24.83
CA ASP A 33 10.50 18.08 -23.50
C ASP A 33 9.15 18.19 -22.79
N SER A 34 9.20 18.13 -21.46
CA SER A 34 8.00 18.31 -20.66
C SER A 34 7.55 19.77 -20.71
N VAL A 35 6.25 19.98 -20.84
CA VAL A 35 5.62 21.29 -20.92
C VAL A 35 4.56 21.44 -19.84
N LYS A 36 4.28 22.68 -19.44
CA LYS A 36 3.15 22.98 -18.57
C LYS A 36 1.87 23.07 -19.39
N ILE A 37 0.80 22.48 -18.88
CA ILE A 37 -0.54 22.57 -19.45
C ILE A 37 -1.50 23.11 -18.39
N THR A 38 -2.44 23.94 -18.85
CA THR A 38 -3.46 24.53 -18.01
C THR A 38 -4.65 23.58 -17.92
N CYS A 39 -4.96 23.13 -16.71
CA CYS A 39 -6.08 22.24 -16.43
C CYS A 39 -7.08 22.90 -15.49
N ILE A 40 -8.34 22.48 -15.55
CA ILE A 40 -9.39 22.88 -14.60
C ILE A 40 -10.07 21.60 -14.10
N PHE A 41 -10.05 21.34 -12.81
CA PHE A 41 -10.78 20.22 -12.23
C PHE A 41 -12.26 20.55 -12.05
N GLU A 42 -13.13 19.56 -12.08
CA GLU A 42 -14.60 19.74 -12.09
C GLU A 42 -15.20 20.54 -10.93
N ASN A 43 -14.51 20.57 -9.78
CA ASN A 43 -14.93 21.28 -8.57
C ASN A 43 -14.09 22.55 -8.30
N GLU A 44 -13.22 22.93 -9.22
CA GLU A 44 -12.33 24.08 -9.07
C GLU A 44 -12.62 25.12 -10.15
N ASN A 45 -12.73 26.39 -9.74
CA ASN A 45 -12.87 27.51 -10.66
C ASN A 45 -11.52 28.05 -11.13
N GLU A 46 -10.45 27.77 -10.38
CA GLU A 46 -9.11 28.24 -10.69
C GLU A 46 -8.33 27.20 -11.52
N PRO A 47 -7.65 27.62 -12.60
CA PRO A 47 -6.82 26.71 -13.38
C PRO A 47 -5.56 26.29 -12.61
N VAL A 48 -5.21 25.02 -12.71
CA VAL A 48 -3.96 24.45 -12.19
C VAL A 48 -2.97 24.17 -13.32
N GLN A 49 -1.67 24.22 -13.00
CA GLN A 49 -0.60 23.90 -13.95
C GLN A 49 -0.10 22.48 -13.76
N LEU A 50 -0.49 21.57 -14.65
CA LEU A 50 0.03 20.21 -14.69
C LEU A 50 1.22 20.10 -15.64
N THR A 51 2.01 19.03 -15.49
CA THR A 51 3.14 18.76 -16.39
C THR A 51 2.73 17.69 -17.40
N TYR A 52 2.82 18.00 -18.69
CA TYR A 52 2.66 17.04 -19.77
C TYR A 52 4.00 16.70 -20.41
N ASN A 53 4.30 15.41 -20.54
CA ASN A 53 5.46 14.92 -21.26
C ASN A 53 5.02 14.31 -22.60
N PRO A 54 5.30 14.95 -23.75
CA PRO A 54 4.86 14.46 -25.05
C PRO A 54 5.61 13.21 -25.52
N LYS A 55 6.85 12.99 -25.07
CA LYS A 55 7.60 11.77 -25.40
C LYS A 55 6.99 10.53 -24.76
N LEU A 56 6.48 10.67 -23.53
CA LEU A 56 5.87 9.59 -22.76
C LEU A 56 4.34 9.57 -22.86
N ASN A 57 3.73 10.58 -23.47
CA ASN A 57 2.28 10.83 -23.50
C ASN A 57 1.66 10.92 -22.10
N ARG A 58 2.36 11.50 -21.11
CA ARG A 58 1.93 11.47 -19.71
C ARG A 58 1.58 12.85 -19.18
N ILE A 59 0.45 12.97 -18.49
CA ILE A 59 0.16 14.12 -17.63
C ILE A 59 0.47 13.71 -16.19
N PHE A 60 1.30 14.49 -15.50
CA PHE A 60 1.71 14.31 -14.11
C PHE A 60 1.07 15.36 -13.21
N GLY A 61 1.08 15.08 -11.90
CA GLY A 61 0.53 15.97 -10.87
C GLY A 61 -0.90 15.62 -10.48
N LEU A 62 -1.32 14.38 -10.71
CA LEU A 62 -2.69 13.91 -10.43
C LEU A 62 -2.81 13.21 -9.07
N THR A 63 -1.73 13.03 -8.31
CA THR A 63 -1.73 12.29 -7.03
C THR A 63 -2.78 12.82 -6.05
N GLY A 64 -2.80 14.15 -5.82
CA GLY A 64 -3.76 14.77 -4.90
C GLY A 64 -5.20 14.61 -5.39
N TRP A 65 -5.43 14.80 -6.69
CA TRP A 65 -6.75 14.68 -7.29
C TRP A 65 -7.28 13.24 -7.28
N PHE A 66 -6.42 12.25 -7.53
CA PHE A 66 -6.76 10.82 -7.39
C PHE A 66 -7.09 10.44 -5.95
N ARG A 67 -6.33 10.97 -4.97
CA ARG A 67 -6.61 10.76 -3.55
C ARG A 67 -7.97 11.33 -3.15
N GLN A 68 -8.30 12.55 -3.60
CA GLN A 68 -9.60 13.18 -3.33
C GLN A 68 -10.78 12.34 -3.84
N HIS A 69 -10.63 11.67 -4.99
CA HIS A 69 -11.69 10.88 -5.61
C HIS A 69 -11.66 9.39 -5.22
N ASN A 70 -10.76 8.97 -4.33
CA ASN A 70 -10.50 7.56 -4.02
C ASN A 70 -10.36 6.73 -5.31
N ALA A 71 -9.54 7.20 -6.26
CA ALA A 71 -9.42 6.61 -7.57
C ALA A 71 -8.88 5.18 -7.52
N GLN A 72 -9.42 4.30 -8.36
CA GLN A 72 -9.04 2.90 -8.48
C GLN A 72 -8.81 2.51 -9.95
N ALA A 73 -8.06 1.44 -10.18
CA ALA A 73 -7.94 0.86 -11.51
C ALA A 73 -9.33 0.45 -12.03
N GLY A 74 -9.72 0.98 -13.19
CA GLY A 74 -11.08 0.81 -13.70
C GLY A 74 -11.86 2.11 -13.83
N ASP A 75 -11.52 3.13 -13.03
CA ASP A 75 -12.12 4.45 -13.10
C ASP A 75 -11.68 5.22 -14.35
N PHE A 76 -12.27 6.39 -14.59
CA PHE A 76 -12.05 7.18 -15.79
C PHE A 76 -11.80 8.66 -15.48
N ILE A 77 -11.03 9.29 -16.35
CA ILE A 77 -10.93 10.74 -16.46
C ILE A 77 -11.58 11.17 -17.77
N ASN A 78 -12.56 12.04 -17.68
CA ASN A 78 -13.16 12.72 -18.81
C ASN A 78 -12.43 14.03 -19.08
N PHE A 79 -12.03 14.24 -20.33
CA PHE A 79 -11.35 15.43 -20.79
C PHE A 79 -12.27 16.24 -21.70
N GLU A 80 -12.36 17.54 -21.45
CA GLU A 80 -12.94 18.52 -22.37
C GLU A 80 -11.86 19.53 -22.76
N VAL A 81 -11.54 19.60 -24.06
CA VAL A 81 -10.51 20.49 -24.61
C VAL A 81 -11.16 21.78 -25.09
N LYS A 82 -10.81 22.88 -24.43
CA LYS A 82 -11.24 24.24 -24.79
C LYS A 82 -10.20 24.90 -25.70
N GLU A 83 -10.51 24.87 -26.98
CA GLU A 83 -9.75 25.58 -28.03
C GLU A 83 -10.18 27.05 -28.12
N PRO A 84 -9.32 27.97 -28.62
CA PRO A 84 -7.96 27.74 -29.13
C PRO A 84 -6.87 27.75 -28.04
N PHE A 85 -7.24 28.04 -26.79
CA PHE A 85 -6.30 28.25 -25.68
C PHE A 85 -5.75 26.96 -25.07
N LYS A 86 -6.21 25.80 -25.52
CA LYS A 86 -5.84 24.46 -25.01
C LYS A 86 -5.91 24.36 -23.49
N ILE A 87 -7.05 24.76 -22.94
CA ILE A 87 -7.39 24.51 -21.54
C ILE A 87 -8.08 23.15 -21.46
N TYR A 88 -7.59 22.28 -20.57
CA TYR A 88 -8.12 20.93 -20.41
C TYR A 88 -8.98 20.86 -19.15
N LYS A 89 -10.30 20.76 -19.29
CA LYS A 89 -11.17 20.49 -18.15
C LYS A 89 -11.20 18.99 -17.88
N LEU A 90 -10.93 18.61 -16.65
CA LEU A 90 -10.86 17.22 -16.19
C LEU A 90 -12.02 16.95 -15.21
N SER A 91 -12.75 15.88 -15.48
CA SER A 91 -13.85 15.40 -14.63
C SER A 91 -13.66 13.92 -14.31
N PHE A 92 -13.93 13.53 -13.07
CA PHE A 92 -13.76 12.16 -12.61
C PHE A 92 -15.03 11.35 -12.85
N GLU A 93 -14.88 10.11 -13.29
CA GLU A 93 -16.00 9.18 -13.43
C GLU A 93 -15.63 7.82 -12.84
N LYS A 94 -16.47 7.33 -11.92
CA LYS A 94 -16.30 5.99 -11.35
C LYS A 94 -16.58 4.94 -12.41
N GLY A 95 -15.65 4.01 -12.55
CA GLY A 95 -15.86 2.84 -13.38
C GLY A 95 -16.88 1.92 -12.73
N ALA A 96 -17.66 1.22 -13.56
CA ALA A 96 -18.45 0.10 -13.05
C ALA A 96 -17.49 -0.90 -12.39
N SER A 97 -17.78 -1.29 -11.15
CA SER A 97 -17.05 -2.34 -10.43
C SER A 97 -17.25 -3.67 -11.16
N LEU A 98 -16.43 -3.92 -12.17
CA LEU A 98 -16.36 -5.25 -12.78
C LEU A 98 -15.70 -6.16 -11.73
N PRO A 99 -16.26 -7.35 -11.46
CA PRO A 99 -15.56 -8.33 -10.63
C PRO A 99 -14.21 -8.57 -11.29
N THR A 100 -13.15 -8.31 -10.55
CA THR A 100 -11.77 -8.52 -10.98
C THR A 100 -11.69 -9.95 -11.50
N LYS A 101 -11.61 -10.14 -12.82
CA LYS A 101 -11.34 -11.45 -13.40
C LYS A 101 -9.90 -11.79 -13.03
N THR A 102 -9.70 -12.42 -11.88
CA THR A 102 -8.43 -13.00 -11.47
C THR A 102 -8.15 -14.15 -12.41
N PHE A 103 -7.32 -13.91 -13.43
CA PHE A 103 -6.72 -14.99 -14.19
C PHE A 103 -5.75 -15.72 -13.25
N GLN A 104 -6.19 -16.84 -12.67
CA GLN A 104 -5.29 -17.71 -11.92
C GLN A 104 -4.40 -18.46 -12.91
N THR A 105 -3.29 -17.85 -13.30
CA THR A 105 -2.21 -18.58 -13.98
C THR A 105 -1.43 -19.35 -12.91
N ARG A 106 -1.30 -20.67 -13.07
CA ARG A 106 -0.51 -21.49 -12.16
C ARG A 106 0.95 -21.47 -12.60
N SER A 107 1.87 -21.24 -11.67
CA SER A 107 3.31 -21.42 -11.93
C SER A 107 3.59 -22.88 -12.31
N THR A 108 4.38 -23.08 -13.36
CA THR A 108 4.82 -24.42 -13.82
C THR A 108 6.09 -24.90 -13.12
N LYS A 109 6.70 -24.07 -12.25
CA LYS A 109 7.90 -24.45 -11.50
C LYS A 109 7.58 -25.60 -10.54
N LYS A 110 8.19 -26.77 -10.76
CA LYS A 110 8.21 -27.92 -9.84
C LYS A 110 9.66 -28.25 -9.49
N GLY A 111 9.98 -28.39 -8.21
CA GLY A 111 11.34 -28.68 -7.74
C GLY A 111 11.65 -28.07 -6.38
N ARG A 112 12.78 -28.48 -5.79
CA ARG A 112 13.28 -28.06 -4.48
C ARG A 112 13.93 -26.67 -4.61
N ASP A 113 13.74 -25.81 -3.62
CA ASP A 113 14.17 -24.39 -3.54
C ASP A 113 13.30 -23.35 -4.29
N ILE A 114 11.97 -23.48 -4.24
CA ILE A 114 11.08 -22.36 -4.56
C ILE A 114 11.03 -21.42 -3.34
N PHE A 115 11.65 -20.24 -3.47
CA PHE A 115 11.48 -19.17 -2.49
C PHE A 115 10.08 -18.57 -2.63
N MET A 116 9.27 -18.71 -1.58
CA MET A 116 7.89 -18.19 -1.54
C MET A 116 7.89 -16.77 -1.01
N PHE A 117 7.11 -15.90 -1.66
CA PHE A 117 6.83 -14.54 -1.20
C PHE A 117 5.36 -14.45 -0.78
N GLY A 118 5.08 -13.64 0.24
CA GLY A 118 3.73 -13.31 0.65
C GLY A 118 3.03 -12.35 -0.32
N GLU A 119 1.81 -11.95 0.03
CA GLU A 119 1.07 -10.92 -0.71
C GLU A 119 1.81 -9.56 -0.67
N PRO A 120 1.75 -8.73 -1.72
CA PRO A 120 2.33 -7.39 -1.67
C PRO A 120 1.67 -6.53 -0.57
N ILE A 121 2.49 -5.89 0.27
CA ILE A 121 2.06 -4.99 1.34
C ILE A 121 2.65 -3.59 1.24
N ASN A 122 3.81 -3.40 0.58
CA ASN A 122 4.47 -2.11 0.35
C ASN A 122 4.52 -1.19 1.60
N PHE A 123 4.98 -1.70 2.73
CA PHE A 123 4.97 -0.99 4.01
C PHE A 123 6.40 -0.68 4.48
N ARG A 124 6.77 0.61 4.61
CA ARG A 124 8.07 1.07 5.15
C ARG A 124 9.29 0.33 4.58
N GLY A 125 9.29 0.11 3.26
CA GLY A 125 10.37 -0.59 2.54
C GLY A 125 10.26 -2.12 2.52
N ILE A 126 9.22 -2.71 3.12
CA ILE A 126 8.90 -4.15 3.02
C ILE A 126 7.84 -4.34 1.93
N ILE A 127 8.22 -5.01 0.85
CA ILE A 127 7.36 -5.16 -0.34
C ILE A 127 6.35 -6.30 -0.15
N PHE A 128 6.76 -7.44 0.41
CA PHE A 128 5.94 -8.65 0.53
C PHE A 128 5.67 -9.00 1.99
N ALA A 129 4.48 -9.53 2.26
CA ALA A 129 4.07 -10.01 3.57
C ALA A 129 4.99 -11.12 4.10
N PRO A 130 5.14 -11.23 5.43
CA PRO A 130 5.75 -12.38 6.08
C PRO A 130 5.14 -13.71 5.61
N VAL A 131 5.97 -14.76 5.57
CA VAL A 131 5.55 -16.14 5.28
C VAL A 131 6.03 -17.14 6.35
N ASN A 132 6.69 -16.64 7.40
CA ASN A 132 7.26 -17.37 8.54
C ASN A 132 7.56 -16.39 9.71
N GLU A 133 8.03 -16.88 10.87
CA GLU A 133 8.30 -16.03 12.05
C GLU A 133 9.42 -15.01 11.78
N GLN A 134 10.46 -15.39 11.04
CA GLN A 134 11.55 -14.47 10.70
C GLN A 134 11.07 -13.22 9.94
N GLY A 135 10.08 -13.39 9.05
CA GLY A 135 9.43 -12.27 8.39
C GLY A 135 8.62 -11.39 9.34
N VAL A 136 7.99 -11.99 10.36
CA VAL A 136 7.24 -11.27 11.40
C VAL A 136 8.18 -10.42 12.25
N ILE A 137 9.31 -10.99 12.70
CA ILE A 137 10.36 -10.26 13.44
C ILE A 137 10.84 -9.06 12.61
N PHE A 138 11.14 -9.28 11.34
CA PHE A 138 11.62 -8.21 10.46
C PHE A 138 10.57 -7.11 10.25
N LEU A 139 9.30 -7.45 10.10
CA LEU A 139 8.22 -6.47 10.00
C LEU A 139 7.99 -5.72 11.32
N PHE A 140 8.02 -6.42 12.45
CA PHE A 140 7.92 -5.81 13.77
C PHE A 140 9.03 -4.79 14.03
N SER A 141 10.25 -5.05 13.53
CA SER A 141 11.36 -4.08 13.57
C SER A 141 11.02 -2.74 12.91
N LYS A 142 10.00 -2.69 12.04
CA LYS A 142 9.52 -1.48 11.37
C LYS A 142 8.38 -0.77 12.10
N VAL A 143 7.74 -1.39 13.09
CA VAL A 143 6.53 -0.86 13.74
C VAL A 143 6.57 -0.83 15.26
N HIS A 144 7.57 -1.44 15.91
CA HIS A 144 7.61 -1.54 17.37
C HIS A 144 7.55 -0.15 18.07
N GLU A 145 8.12 0.89 17.45
CA GLU A 145 8.06 2.25 18.00
C GLU A 145 6.65 2.86 17.94
N ASP A 146 5.90 2.63 16.86
CA ASP A 146 4.50 3.08 16.76
C ASP A 146 3.62 2.36 17.80
N LEU A 147 3.99 1.13 18.14
CA LEU A 147 3.34 0.32 19.18
C LEU A 147 3.80 0.70 20.61
N GLY A 148 4.67 1.71 20.74
CA GLY A 148 5.16 2.18 22.04
C GLY A 148 6.13 1.21 22.73
N ILE A 149 6.72 0.28 21.99
CA ILE A 149 7.67 -0.72 22.49
C ILE A 149 9.09 -0.35 22.09
N LYS A 150 10.00 -0.33 23.08
CA LYS A 150 11.44 -0.20 22.88
C LYS A 150 12.09 -1.56 23.02
N ILE A 151 12.66 -2.09 21.94
CA ILE A 151 13.30 -3.41 21.96
C ILE A 151 14.63 -3.33 22.71
N ALA A 152 14.78 -4.16 23.74
CA ALA A 152 15.99 -4.30 24.53
C ALA A 152 16.92 -5.39 23.99
N GLY A 153 16.36 -6.47 23.42
CA GLY A 153 17.13 -7.55 22.82
C GLY A 153 16.26 -8.63 22.17
N ILE A 154 16.85 -9.36 21.23
CA ILE A 154 16.27 -10.53 20.57
C ILE A 154 17.21 -11.72 20.83
N GLN A 155 16.64 -12.89 21.08
CA GLN A 155 17.36 -14.12 21.44
C GLN A 155 16.75 -15.34 20.74
N GLN A 156 17.47 -16.46 20.76
CA GLN A 156 16.97 -17.74 20.24
C GLN A 156 16.20 -18.56 21.29
N SER A 157 16.40 -18.25 22.57
CA SER A 157 15.74 -18.93 23.66
C SER A 157 14.36 -18.33 23.90
N TYR A 158 13.41 -19.16 24.29
CA TYR A 158 12.10 -18.68 24.67
C TYR A 158 12.12 -17.73 25.90
N PRO A 159 11.40 -16.60 25.87
CA PRO A 159 10.72 -16.04 24.70
C PRO A 159 11.68 -15.21 23.85
N ASP A 160 11.35 -15.06 22.58
CA ASP A 160 12.23 -14.56 21.52
C ASP A 160 12.79 -13.16 21.75
N ALA A 161 12.08 -12.30 22.47
CA ALA A 161 12.54 -10.95 22.71
C ALA A 161 12.16 -10.38 24.08
N ARG A 162 12.85 -9.28 24.40
CA ARG A 162 12.57 -8.39 25.50
C ARG A 162 12.34 -6.98 24.99
N GLY A 163 11.23 -6.39 25.39
CA GLY A 163 10.88 -5.00 25.11
C GLY A 163 10.59 -4.23 26.39
N MET A 164 10.53 -2.92 26.28
CA MET A 164 10.05 -2.03 27.33
C MET A 164 8.86 -1.23 26.79
N ARG A 165 7.78 -1.16 27.57
CA ARG A 165 6.58 -0.37 27.27
C ARG A 165 6.25 0.56 28.44
N PHE A 166 5.76 1.76 28.15
CA PHE A 166 5.35 2.70 29.21
C PHE A 166 3.89 2.46 29.60
N ASN A 167 3.62 2.17 30.87
CA ASN A 167 2.28 1.84 31.37
C ASN A 167 1.50 3.03 31.96
N GLY A 168 1.95 4.26 31.73
CA GLY A 168 1.39 5.48 32.34
C GLY A 168 2.10 5.92 33.63
N ARG A 169 2.85 5.02 34.30
CA ARG A 169 3.60 5.34 35.53
C ARG A 169 5.10 5.15 35.38
N GLY A 170 5.51 4.18 34.56
CA GLY A 170 6.91 3.83 34.35
C GLY A 170 7.09 2.91 33.17
N TRP A 171 8.35 2.65 32.84
CA TRP A 171 8.74 1.64 31.85
C TRP A 171 8.72 0.26 32.51
N VAL A 172 8.02 -0.68 31.91
CA VAL A 172 7.94 -2.08 32.32
C VAL A 172 8.50 -2.99 31.24
N GLU A 173 9.12 -4.09 31.66
CA GLU A 173 9.59 -5.14 30.76
C GLU A 173 8.40 -5.92 30.19
N GLU A 174 8.47 -6.23 28.90
CA GLU A 174 7.53 -7.06 28.16
C GLU A 174 8.31 -8.23 27.54
N ARG A 175 7.85 -9.46 27.79
CA ARG A 175 8.38 -10.69 27.22
C ARG A 175 7.58 -11.02 25.96
N ILE A 176 8.27 -11.02 24.82
CA ILE A 176 7.62 -11.07 23.51
C ILE A 176 7.98 -12.37 22.81
N GLU A 177 6.97 -13.08 22.32
CA GLU A 177 7.12 -14.22 21.41
C GLU A 177 6.68 -13.84 19.99
N PHE A 178 7.44 -14.27 18.98
CA PHE A 178 7.08 -14.06 17.58
C PHE A 178 6.56 -15.34 16.97
N GLU A 179 5.40 -15.24 16.33
CA GLU A 179 4.79 -16.40 15.68
C GLU A 179 4.28 -16.03 14.29
N TYR A 180 4.26 -16.98 13.35
CA TYR A 180 3.59 -16.71 12.07
C TYR A 180 2.08 -16.64 12.27
N LYS A 181 1.52 -17.65 12.95
CA LYS A 181 0.14 -17.66 13.45
C LYS A 181 0.12 -17.66 14.96
N ALA A 182 -0.80 -16.94 15.59
CA ALA A 182 -0.91 -16.94 17.04
C ALA A 182 -1.05 -18.35 17.64
N SER A 183 -1.74 -19.28 16.96
CA SER A 183 -1.88 -20.67 17.43
C SER A 183 -0.56 -21.48 17.44
N ASP A 184 0.46 -21.03 16.71
CA ASP A 184 1.76 -21.72 16.65
C ASP A 184 2.44 -21.73 18.05
N PHE A 185 2.17 -20.70 18.87
CA PHE A 185 2.57 -20.65 20.29
C PHE A 185 2.15 -21.90 21.08
N GLN A 186 0.90 -22.35 20.89
CA GLN A 186 0.38 -23.55 21.55
C GLN A 186 1.03 -24.81 20.98
N THR A 187 1.29 -24.81 19.67
CA THR A 187 1.91 -25.93 18.97
C THR A 187 3.36 -26.15 19.42
N HIS A 188 4.07 -25.07 19.70
CA HIS A 188 5.44 -25.09 20.24
C HIS A 188 5.49 -25.44 21.74
N GLY A 189 4.36 -25.41 22.45
CA GLY A 189 4.28 -25.77 23.87
C GLY A 189 4.86 -24.72 24.80
N HIS A 190 4.80 -23.44 24.41
CA HIS A 190 5.29 -22.34 25.21
C HIS A 190 4.44 -22.08 26.47
N ASP A 191 5.13 -21.64 27.53
CA ASP A 191 4.56 -21.44 28.85
C ASP A 191 3.91 -20.06 28.96
N ILE A 192 2.58 -19.99 29.00
CA ILE A 192 1.81 -18.74 28.99
C ILE A 192 2.27 -17.74 30.07
N GLU A 193 2.70 -18.22 31.24
CA GLU A 193 3.14 -17.36 32.36
C GLU A 193 4.49 -16.66 32.09
N LYS A 194 5.19 -17.06 31.04
CA LYS A 194 6.51 -16.54 30.63
C LYS A 194 6.46 -15.62 29.41
N CYS A 195 5.28 -15.32 28.89
CA CYS A 195 5.07 -14.45 27.75
C CYS A 195 4.00 -13.42 28.06
N ASP A 196 4.26 -12.15 27.73
CA ASP A 196 3.34 -11.05 27.96
C ASP A 196 2.65 -10.63 26.66
N ILE A 197 3.34 -10.77 25.52
CA ILE A 197 2.84 -10.35 24.20
C ILE A 197 3.21 -11.41 23.14
N ILE A 198 2.23 -11.83 22.34
CA ILE A 198 2.46 -12.56 21.09
C ILE A 198 2.37 -11.58 19.94
N VAL A 199 3.45 -11.44 19.17
CA VAL A 199 3.44 -10.67 17.92
C VAL A 199 3.34 -11.66 16.76
N CYS A 200 2.27 -11.54 15.95
CA CYS A 200 2.02 -12.49 14.87
C CYS A 200 1.60 -11.85 13.55
N TRP A 201 1.74 -12.59 12.44
CA TRP A 201 1.15 -12.17 11.17
C TRP A 201 -0.35 -12.47 11.11
N ILE A 202 -0.78 -13.63 11.60
CA ILE A 202 -2.16 -14.10 11.55
C ILE A 202 -2.64 -14.39 12.97
N ASN A 203 -3.73 -13.75 13.40
CA ASN A 203 -4.40 -14.11 14.64
C ASN A 203 -5.53 -15.11 14.36
N ASP A 204 -5.26 -16.40 14.59
CA ASP A 204 -6.24 -17.48 14.52
C ASP A 204 -6.57 -18.11 15.88
N TRP A 205 -6.01 -17.57 16.97
CA TRP A 205 -6.24 -18.07 18.33
C TRP A 205 -7.34 -17.28 19.04
N GLN A 206 -8.56 -17.79 18.95
CA GLN A 206 -9.71 -17.22 19.67
C GLN A 206 -9.56 -17.35 21.19
N ASN A 207 -9.90 -16.28 21.91
CA ASN A 207 -9.84 -16.21 23.38
C ASN A 207 -8.43 -16.49 23.95
N CYS A 208 -7.38 -16.07 23.25
CA CYS A 208 -6.01 -16.13 23.76
C CYS A 208 -5.91 -15.32 25.08
N PRO A 209 -5.31 -15.89 26.14
CA PRO A 209 -5.14 -15.19 27.42
C PRO A 209 -3.96 -14.19 27.41
N ILE A 210 -3.10 -14.24 26.38
CA ILE A 210 -1.97 -13.33 26.19
C ILE A 210 -2.40 -12.19 25.26
N GLU A 211 -1.83 -11.01 25.42
CA GLU A 211 -2.01 -9.90 24.47
C GLU A 211 -1.48 -10.32 23.09
N ILE A 212 -2.31 -10.16 22.04
CA ILE A 212 -1.90 -10.44 20.66
C ILE A 212 -1.77 -9.13 19.88
N MET A 213 -0.60 -8.94 19.26
CA MET A 213 -0.34 -7.88 18.28
C MET A 213 -0.32 -8.47 16.87
N GLU A 214 -1.46 -8.43 16.18
CA GLU A 214 -1.59 -8.91 14.79
C GLU A 214 -1.06 -7.85 13.80
N LEU A 215 0.15 -8.07 13.28
CA LEU A 215 0.80 -7.13 12.38
C LEU A 215 0.01 -6.88 11.09
N LYS A 216 -0.72 -7.88 10.58
CA LYS A 216 -1.49 -7.75 9.33
C LYS A 216 -2.59 -6.69 9.40
N SER A 217 -3.20 -6.50 10.55
CA SER A 217 -4.21 -5.45 10.78
C SER A 217 -3.55 -4.15 11.21
N ILE A 218 -2.59 -4.22 12.13
CA ILE A 218 -1.84 -3.07 12.66
C ILE A 218 -1.23 -2.21 11.54
N ILE A 219 -0.54 -2.81 10.55
CA ILE A 219 0.11 -2.04 9.48
C ILE A 219 -0.86 -1.29 8.57
N LYS A 220 -2.14 -1.69 8.54
CA LYS A 220 -3.19 -0.99 7.78
C LYS A 220 -3.67 0.25 8.51
N GLU A 221 -3.63 0.24 9.84
CA GLU A 221 -4.05 1.36 10.69
C GLU A 221 -2.96 2.44 10.80
N ILE A 222 -1.68 2.03 10.77
CA ILE A 222 -0.52 2.93 10.88
C ILE A 222 -0.22 3.68 9.55
N SER A 223 -1.08 3.59 8.52
CA SER A 223 -0.80 4.06 7.15
C SER A 223 -0.09 5.43 7.08
N GLU A 224 1.05 5.46 6.35
CA GLU A 224 2.11 6.49 6.28
C GLU A 224 1.69 7.96 6.32
#